data_AF-A0A183J9K5-F1
#
_entry.id   AF-A0A183J9K5-F1
#
_cell.length_a   1.000
_cell.length_b   1.000
_cell.length_c   1.000
_cell.angle_alpha   90.00
_cell.angle_beta   90.00
_cell.angle_gamma   90.00
#
_symmetry.space_group_name_H-M   'P 1'
#
loop_
_entity.id
_entity.type
_entity.pdbx_description
1 polymer ?
#
loop_
_entity_poly.entity_id
_entity_poly.type
_entity_poly.pdbx_seq_one_letter_code
_entity_poly.pdbx_strand_id
1 'polypeptide(L)'
;LDDLNARCAQYKKDGAQFAKWRCVLKIGSHTPSHIAMLENANVLARYASICQQHGIVPIVEPEILPDGDHDIARCQKVTETVLGYVYKALNDHHVFLEGTLLKPNMVTPGQACKTKCSHEEIGKATVTALQRTVPVAVPGVVFLSGGQSEEDATQNLNAINQYIGKKPWALTFSFGRALQATALVTWKGQDANVPAAQTEFLKRAKANGLASIGKYSGEFASDKAKESLFVAAHAY
;
A
#
# COMPACT_ATOMS: atom_id res chain seq x y z
N LEU A 1 1.96 1.34 -21.07
CA LEU A 1 1.52 -0.03 -21.46
C LEU A 1 2.28 -0.47 -22.70
N ASP A 2 2.62 0.48 -23.56
CA ASP A 2 3.55 0.32 -24.67
C ASP A 2 4.81 -0.44 -24.23
N ASP A 3 5.20 -1.40 -25.05
CA ASP A 3 6.32 -2.33 -24.87
C ASP A 3 6.36 -3.13 -23.57
N LEU A 4 5.31 -3.07 -22.74
CA LEU A 4 5.28 -3.80 -21.47
C LEU A 4 5.40 -5.30 -21.67
N ASN A 5 4.84 -5.85 -22.76
CA ASN A 5 4.94 -7.26 -23.10
C ASN A 5 6.41 -7.69 -23.29
N ALA A 6 7.16 -6.97 -24.14
CA ALA A 6 8.58 -7.23 -24.38
C ALA A 6 9.42 -7.02 -23.11
N ARG A 7 9.13 -5.95 -22.35
CA ARG A 7 9.82 -5.67 -21.08
C ARG A 7 9.58 -6.75 -20.03
N CYS A 8 8.36 -7.24 -19.87
CA CYS A 8 8.06 -8.33 -18.95
C CYS A 8 8.80 -9.61 -19.34
N ALA A 9 8.85 -9.96 -20.63
CA ALA A 9 9.63 -11.09 -21.11
C ALA A 9 11.11 -10.95 -20.74
N GLN A 10 11.69 -9.76 -20.93
CA GLN A 10 13.08 -9.49 -20.58
C GLN A 10 13.32 -9.54 -19.06
N TYR A 11 12.50 -8.85 -18.27
CA TYR A 11 12.62 -8.86 -16.80
C TYR A 11 12.47 -10.26 -16.21
N LYS A 12 11.62 -11.11 -16.81
CA LYS A 12 11.51 -12.51 -16.39
C LYS A 12 12.81 -13.29 -16.63
N LYS A 13 13.45 -13.08 -17.79
CA LYS A 13 14.79 -13.66 -18.09
C LYS A 13 15.86 -13.14 -17.12
N ASP A 14 15.77 -11.87 -16.74
CA ASP A 14 16.71 -11.23 -15.80
C ASP A 14 16.43 -11.59 -14.33
N GLY A 15 15.40 -12.39 -14.05
CA GLY A 15 15.13 -12.97 -12.73
C GLY A 15 13.97 -12.35 -11.95
N ALA A 16 13.32 -11.31 -12.47
CA ALA A 16 12.14 -10.72 -11.80
C ALA A 16 10.97 -11.71 -11.74
N GLN A 17 10.35 -11.85 -10.57
CA GLN A 17 9.21 -12.75 -10.34
C GLN A 17 7.88 -12.01 -10.16
N PHE A 18 7.94 -10.71 -9.86
CA PHE A 18 6.77 -9.86 -9.70
C PHE A 18 7.07 -8.45 -10.24
N ALA A 19 6.01 -7.69 -10.50
CA ALA A 19 6.08 -6.30 -10.95
C ALA A 19 5.14 -5.43 -10.10
N LYS A 20 5.27 -4.11 -10.21
CA LYS A 20 4.40 -3.14 -9.54
C LYS A 20 3.97 -2.05 -10.53
N TRP A 21 2.68 -1.71 -10.55
CA TRP A 21 2.16 -0.57 -11.29
C TRP A 21 1.31 0.31 -10.38
N ARG A 22 1.68 1.59 -10.27
CA ARG A 22 1.01 2.58 -9.42
C ARG A 22 0.04 3.42 -10.25
N CYS A 23 -1.20 3.44 -9.80
CA CYS A 23 -2.23 4.40 -10.19
C CYS A 23 -2.53 5.31 -9.01
N VAL A 24 -2.94 6.55 -9.28
CA VAL A 24 -3.14 7.57 -8.25
C VAL A 24 -4.52 8.19 -8.38
N LEU A 25 -5.24 8.23 -7.27
CA LEU A 25 -6.55 8.85 -7.13
C LEU A 25 -6.54 9.85 -5.98
N LYS A 26 -7.36 10.90 -6.07
CA LYS A 26 -7.42 11.96 -5.07
C LYS A 26 -8.85 12.16 -4.57
N ILE A 27 -9.02 12.19 -3.25
CA ILE A 27 -10.28 12.56 -2.62
C ILE A 27 -10.43 14.08 -2.68
N GLY A 28 -11.58 14.53 -3.17
CA GLY A 28 -11.98 15.92 -3.20
C GLY A 28 -13.50 16.03 -3.21
N SER A 29 -14.02 17.25 -3.43
CA SER A 29 -15.47 17.49 -3.53
C SER A 29 -16.11 16.69 -4.68
N HIS A 30 -15.42 16.62 -5.83
CA HIS A 30 -15.90 15.93 -7.03
C HIS A 30 -14.95 14.81 -7.50
N THR A 31 -13.96 14.44 -6.69
CA THR A 31 -12.95 13.43 -7.03
C THR A 31 -12.85 12.32 -5.97
N PRO A 32 -12.47 11.09 -6.36
CA PRO A 32 -12.19 10.65 -7.73
C PRO A 32 -13.45 10.61 -8.59
N SER A 33 -13.35 11.13 -9.82
CA SER A 33 -14.47 11.11 -10.76
C SER A 33 -14.70 9.69 -11.28
N HIS A 34 -15.89 9.44 -11.83
CA HIS A 34 -16.20 8.16 -12.49
C HIS A 34 -15.14 7.77 -13.53
N ILE A 35 -14.77 8.73 -14.40
CA ILE A 35 -13.76 8.51 -15.45
C ILE A 35 -12.41 8.16 -14.83
N ALA A 36 -11.97 8.87 -13.79
CA ALA A 36 -10.69 8.57 -13.14
C ALA A 36 -10.65 7.15 -12.55
N MET A 37 -11.74 6.70 -11.93
CA MET A 37 -11.82 5.33 -11.39
C MET A 37 -11.82 4.28 -12.52
N LEU A 38 -12.60 4.50 -13.57
CA LEU A 38 -12.70 3.59 -14.71
C LEU A 38 -11.36 3.43 -15.44
N GLU A 39 -10.69 4.54 -15.77
CA GLU A 39 -9.43 4.53 -16.52
C GLU A 39 -8.29 3.88 -15.71
N ASN A 40 -8.15 4.24 -14.43
CA ASN A 40 -7.12 3.64 -13.58
C ASN A 40 -7.36 2.13 -13.38
N ALA A 41 -8.61 1.71 -13.17
CA ALA A 41 -8.94 0.29 -13.05
C ALA A 41 -8.61 -0.49 -14.34
N ASN A 42 -8.97 0.07 -15.50
CA ASN A 42 -8.71 -0.54 -16.80
C ASN A 42 -7.21 -0.65 -17.11
N VAL A 43 -6.43 0.39 -16.80
CA VAL A 43 -4.96 0.37 -16.97
C VAL A 43 -4.32 -0.69 -16.07
N LEU A 44 -4.74 -0.78 -14.80
CA LEU A 44 -4.24 -1.80 -13.88
C LEU A 44 -4.56 -3.22 -14.35
N ALA A 45 -5.76 -3.45 -14.89
CA ALA A 45 -6.17 -4.74 -15.41
C ALA A 45 -5.36 -5.16 -16.65
N ARG A 46 -5.15 -4.24 -17.60
CA ARG A 46 -4.29 -4.47 -18.78
C ARG A 46 -2.85 -4.77 -18.37
N TYR A 47 -2.30 -4.01 -17.43
CA TYR A 47 -0.98 -4.25 -16.87
C TYR A 47 -0.89 -5.65 -16.25
N ALA A 48 -1.86 -6.03 -15.41
CA ALA A 48 -1.86 -7.31 -14.72
C ALA A 48 -1.95 -8.49 -15.70
N SER A 49 -2.81 -8.39 -16.72
CA SER A 49 -2.94 -9.39 -17.78
C SER A 49 -1.61 -9.60 -18.52
N ILE A 50 -0.92 -8.52 -18.90
CA ILE A 50 0.39 -8.61 -19.58
C ILE A 50 1.46 -9.24 -18.67
N CYS A 51 1.51 -8.90 -17.38
CA CYS A 51 2.46 -9.52 -16.45
C CYS A 51 2.24 -11.04 -16.35
N GLN A 52 0.99 -11.48 -16.23
CA GLN A 52 0.66 -12.91 -16.07
C GLN A 52 1.02 -13.73 -17.31
N GLN A 53 0.90 -13.17 -18.52
CA GLN A 53 1.34 -13.84 -19.77
C GLN A 53 2.83 -14.19 -19.76
N HIS A 54 3.65 -13.48 -18.99
CA HIS A 54 5.10 -13.70 -18.87
C HIS A 54 5.51 -14.33 -17.54
N GLY A 55 4.55 -14.87 -16.78
CA GLY A 55 4.83 -15.49 -15.48
C GLY A 55 5.38 -14.51 -14.44
N ILE A 56 4.97 -13.24 -14.51
CA ILE A 56 5.29 -12.21 -13.52
C ILE A 56 4.02 -11.92 -12.71
N VAL A 57 4.11 -11.99 -11.38
CA VAL A 57 3.01 -11.63 -10.47
C VAL A 57 2.80 -10.11 -10.47
N PRO A 58 1.63 -9.58 -10.85
CA PRO A 58 1.36 -8.15 -10.78
C PRO A 58 0.93 -7.73 -9.37
N ILE A 59 1.67 -6.79 -8.78
CA ILE A 59 1.18 -5.97 -7.67
C ILE A 59 0.33 -4.84 -8.25
N VAL A 60 -0.96 -4.85 -7.92
CA VAL A 60 -1.97 -3.86 -8.36
C VAL A 60 -2.05 -2.76 -7.31
N GLU A 61 -1.63 -1.53 -7.65
CA GLU A 61 -1.53 -0.41 -6.69
C GLU A 61 -2.45 0.76 -7.08
N PRO A 62 -3.73 0.74 -6.69
CA PRO A 62 -4.66 1.87 -6.84
C PRO A 62 -4.55 2.81 -5.62
N GLU A 63 -3.49 3.62 -5.54
CA GLU A 63 -3.27 4.50 -4.38
C GLU A 63 -4.28 5.65 -4.36
N ILE A 64 -5.06 5.75 -3.29
CA ILE A 64 -5.83 6.94 -2.96
C ILE A 64 -4.99 7.81 -2.03
N LEU A 65 -4.70 9.03 -2.46
CA LEU A 65 -3.85 9.96 -1.71
C LEU A 65 -4.53 10.43 -0.41
N PRO A 66 -3.75 10.62 0.68
CA PRO A 66 -4.26 11.16 1.94
C PRO A 66 -4.45 12.68 1.90
N ASP A 67 -4.12 13.37 0.81
CA ASP A 67 -4.31 14.82 0.68
C ASP A 67 -5.78 15.23 0.92
N GLY A 68 -5.98 16.24 1.77
CA GLY A 68 -7.28 16.83 2.06
C GLY A 68 -7.66 16.77 3.55
N ASP A 69 -8.85 17.27 3.87
CA ASP A 69 -9.43 17.38 5.20
C ASP A 69 -10.56 16.36 5.46
N HIS A 70 -10.76 15.43 4.54
CA HIS A 70 -11.79 14.40 4.61
C HIS A 70 -11.62 13.49 5.82
N ASP A 71 -12.73 13.02 6.39
CA ASP A 71 -12.72 12.07 7.49
C ASP A 71 -12.45 10.62 7.03
N ILE A 72 -12.26 9.74 8.02
CA ILE A 72 -12.00 8.32 7.76
C ILE A 72 -13.18 7.63 7.05
N ALA A 73 -14.42 8.05 7.30
CA ALA A 73 -15.60 7.49 6.67
C ALA A 73 -15.63 7.78 5.16
N ARG A 74 -15.26 9.00 4.77
CA ARG A 74 -15.09 9.38 3.36
C ARG A 74 -13.97 8.58 2.71
N CYS A 75 -12.82 8.42 3.37
CA CYS A 75 -11.73 7.59 2.86
C CYS A 75 -12.17 6.13 2.67
N GLN A 76 -12.89 5.56 3.64
CA GLN A 76 -13.42 4.20 3.56
C GLN A 76 -14.36 4.05 2.36
N LYS A 77 -15.31 4.98 2.20
CA LYS A 77 -16.28 4.96 1.09
C LYS A 77 -15.60 5.04 -0.27
N VAL A 78 -14.60 5.92 -0.42
CA VAL A 78 -13.85 6.04 -1.67
C VAL A 78 -13.02 4.78 -1.92
N THR A 79 -12.36 4.23 -0.91
CA THR A 79 -11.59 2.99 -1.01
C THR A 79 -12.47 1.82 -1.47
N GLU A 80 -13.63 1.64 -0.85
CA GLU A 80 -14.60 0.61 -1.25
C GLU A 80 -15.05 0.80 -2.71
N THR A 81 -15.31 2.05 -3.12
CA THR A 81 -15.75 2.34 -4.49
C THR A 81 -14.65 2.02 -5.50
N VAL A 82 -13.43 2.54 -5.29
CA VAL A 82 -12.28 2.32 -6.17
C VAL A 82 -11.94 0.84 -6.30
N LEU A 83 -11.88 0.11 -5.19
CA LEU A 83 -11.59 -1.34 -5.23
C LEU A 83 -12.68 -2.12 -5.98
N GLY A 84 -13.95 -1.69 -5.90
CA GLY A 84 -15.03 -2.24 -6.72
C GLY A 84 -14.78 -2.10 -8.22
N TYR A 85 -14.34 -0.93 -8.68
CA TYR A 85 -13.94 -0.73 -10.09
C TYR A 85 -12.73 -1.60 -10.46
N VAL A 86 -11.72 -1.65 -9.59
CA VAL A 86 -10.48 -2.43 -9.83
C VAL A 86 -10.78 -3.91 -10.00
N TYR A 87 -11.50 -4.54 -9.07
CA TYR A 87 -11.76 -5.99 -9.17
C TYR A 87 -12.73 -6.35 -10.30
N LYS A 88 -13.67 -5.47 -10.63
CA LYS A 88 -14.49 -5.64 -11.84
C LYS A 88 -13.63 -5.62 -13.10
N ALA A 89 -12.72 -4.66 -13.23
CA ALA A 89 -11.81 -4.58 -14.37
C ALA A 89 -10.85 -5.78 -14.43
N LEU A 90 -10.29 -6.22 -13.30
CA LEU A 90 -9.45 -7.42 -13.25
C LEU A 90 -10.21 -8.66 -13.76
N ASN A 91 -11.48 -8.80 -13.39
CA ASN A 91 -12.32 -9.89 -13.87
C ASN A 91 -12.62 -9.78 -15.38
N ASP A 92 -12.95 -8.57 -15.87
CA ASP A 92 -13.23 -8.32 -17.29
C ASP A 92 -12.03 -8.61 -18.20
N HIS A 93 -10.80 -8.47 -17.68
CA HIS A 93 -9.55 -8.77 -18.38
C HIS A 93 -9.02 -10.18 -18.11
N HIS A 94 -9.84 -11.04 -17.49
CA HIS A 94 -9.52 -12.44 -17.20
C HIS A 94 -8.26 -12.63 -16.34
N VAL A 95 -7.98 -11.70 -15.42
CA VAL A 95 -6.83 -11.79 -14.52
C VAL A 95 -7.05 -12.90 -13.49
N PHE A 96 -6.07 -13.79 -13.35
CA PHE A 96 -6.06 -14.87 -12.36
C PHE A 96 -5.69 -14.33 -10.98
N LEU A 97 -6.66 -14.15 -10.08
CA LEU A 97 -6.48 -13.40 -8.84
C LEU A 97 -5.51 -14.05 -7.85
N GLU A 98 -5.45 -15.38 -7.81
CA GLU A 98 -4.52 -16.16 -6.98
C GLU A 98 -3.05 -15.88 -7.36
N GLY A 99 -2.81 -15.41 -8.59
CA GLY A 99 -1.52 -14.97 -9.08
C GLY A 99 -1.33 -13.45 -9.04
N THR A 100 -1.96 -12.73 -8.11
CA THR A 100 -1.84 -11.26 -7.94
C THR A 100 -1.53 -10.87 -6.49
N LEU A 101 -1.17 -9.60 -6.27
CA LEU A 101 -1.19 -8.97 -4.95
C LEU A 101 -1.87 -7.60 -5.06
N LEU A 102 -2.58 -7.18 -4.01
CA LEU A 102 -3.12 -5.82 -3.92
C LEU A 102 -2.20 -4.95 -3.07
N LYS A 103 -1.86 -3.75 -3.54
CA LYS A 103 -1.15 -2.72 -2.77
C LYS A 103 -2.02 -1.47 -2.63
N PRO A 104 -2.94 -1.43 -1.66
CA PRO A 104 -3.81 -0.29 -1.45
C PRO A 104 -3.20 0.68 -0.42
N ASN A 105 -3.73 1.89 -0.35
CA ASN A 105 -3.62 2.72 0.84
C ASN A 105 -4.34 2.06 2.04
N MET A 106 -3.89 2.36 3.25
CA MET A 106 -4.72 2.14 4.45
C MET A 106 -5.88 3.15 4.45
N VAL A 107 -6.96 2.84 5.15
CA VAL A 107 -8.10 3.74 5.30
C VAL A 107 -7.82 4.66 6.48
N THR A 108 -7.34 5.87 6.18
CA THR A 108 -6.98 6.90 7.16
C THR A 108 -7.80 8.17 6.93
N PRO A 109 -7.98 9.04 7.94
CA PRO A 109 -8.41 10.40 7.68
C PRO A 109 -7.39 11.13 6.77
N GLY A 110 -7.86 12.17 6.09
CA GLY A 110 -6.99 13.03 5.29
C GLY A 110 -5.95 13.74 6.15
N GLN A 111 -4.81 14.08 5.56
CA GLN A 111 -3.67 14.67 6.28
C GLN A 111 -4.02 15.98 7.00
N ALA A 112 -4.94 16.77 6.44
CA ALA A 112 -5.42 18.02 7.04
C ALA A 112 -6.71 17.84 7.86
N CYS A 113 -7.17 16.60 8.06
CA CYS A 113 -8.36 16.33 8.85
C CYS A 113 -8.12 16.72 10.31
N LYS A 114 -9.04 17.50 10.87
CA LYS A 114 -8.97 17.96 12.27
C LYS A 114 -9.31 16.84 13.25
N THR A 115 -10.13 15.88 12.83
CA THR A 115 -10.51 14.72 13.63
C THR A 115 -9.41 13.68 13.56
N LYS A 116 -8.82 13.36 14.71
CA LYS A 116 -7.85 12.27 14.83
C LYS A 116 -8.58 10.93 14.93
N CYS A 117 -7.98 9.89 14.38
CA CYS A 117 -8.44 8.52 14.54
C CYS A 117 -7.37 7.69 15.24
N SER A 118 -7.79 6.73 16.05
CA SER A 118 -6.89 5.77 16.65
C SER A 118 -6.42 4.73 15.62
N HIS A 119 -5.34 4.02 15.92
CA HIS A 119 -4.84 2.93 15.07
C HIS A 119 -5.88 1.79 14.95
N GLU A 120 -6.66 1.54 15.99
CA GLU A 120 -7.75 0.54 16.00
C GLU A 120 -8.91 0.96 15.07
N GLU A 121 -9.26 2.25 15.04
CA GLU A 121 -10.25 2.78 14.11
C GLU A 121 -9.78 2.64 12.66
N ILE A 122 -8.51 2.95 12.39
CA ILE A 122 -7.86 2.76 11.08
C ILE A 122 -7.85 1.27 10.71
N GLY A 123 -7.50 0.39 11.64
CA GLY A 123 -7.49 -1.05 11.45
C GLY A 123 -8.87 -1.60 11.08
N LYS A 124 -9.90 -1.20 11.84
CA LYS A 124 -11.30 -1.57 11.59
C LYS A 124 -11.78 -1.06 10.22
N ALA A 125 -11.57 0.22 9.92
CA ALA A 125 -12.03 0.82 8.67
C ALA A 125 -11.35 0.17 7.45
N THR A 126 -10.04 -0.09 7.55
CA THR A 126 -9.26 -0.74 6.50
C THR A 126 -9.73 -2.17 6.26
N VAL A 127 -9.83 -3.01 7.31
CA VAL A 127 -10.29 -4.40 7.15
C VAL A 127 -11.72 -4.45 6.63
N THR A 128 -12.59 -3.56 7.09
CA THR A 128 -13.99 -3.48 6.61
C THR A 128 -14.06 -3.16 5.11
N ALA A 129 -13.26 -2.20 4.63
CA ALA A 129 -13.22 -1.86 3.20
C ALA A 129 -12.75 -3.04 2.35
N LEU A 130 -11.73 -3.76 2.81
CA LEU A 130 -11.21 -4.96 2.12
C LEU A 130 -12.25 -6.09 2.11
N GLN A 131 -12.88 -6.39 3.26
CA GLN A 131 -13.95 -7.39 3.38
C GLN A 131 -15.12 -7.17 2.41
N ARG A 132 -15.41 -5.90 2.07
CA ARG A 132 -16.51 -5.54 1.19
C ARG A 132 -16.17 -5.62 -0.30
N THR A 133 -14.89 -5.75 -0.67
CA THR A 133 -14.46 -5.51 -2.05
C THR A 133 -13.42 -6.48 -2.61
N VAL A 134 -12.56 -7.04 -1.77
CA VAL A 134 -11.48 -7.93 -2.21
C VAL A 134 -12.02 -9.37 -2.28
N PRO A 135 -11.93 -10.07 -3.42
CA PRO A 135 -12.26 -11.49 -3.48
C PRO A 135 -11.30 -12.34 -2.64
N VAL A 136 -11.79 -13.42 -2.03
CA VAL A 136 -10.98 -14.33 -1.19
C VAL A 136 -9.86 -15.04 -1.94
N ALA A 137 -9.92 -15.08 -3.28
CA ALA A 137 -8.90 -15.67 -4.14
C ALA A 137 -7.57 -14.90 -4.15
N VAL A 138 -7.57 -13.60 -3.83
CA VAL A 138 -6.32 -12.82 -3.76
C VAL A 138 -5.47 -13.33 -2.60
N PRO A 139 -4.20 -13.72 -2.76
CA PRO A 139 -3.44 -14.34 -1.68
C PRO A 139 -2.99 -13.33 -0.60
N GLY A 140 -2.81 -12.06 -0.96
CA GLY A 140 -2.28 -11.07 -0.03
C GLY A 140 -2.51 -9.61 -0.42
N VAL A 141 -2.54 -8.78 0.62
CA VAL A 141 -2.60 -7.32 0.57
C VAL A 141 -1.32 -6.78 1.20
N VAL A 142 -0.56 -6.00 0.42
CA VAL A 142 0.75 -5.45 0.78
C VAL A 142 0.66 -3.92 0.86
N PHE A 143 0.26 -3.38 2.01
CA PHE A 143 -0.06 -1.95 2.14
C PHE A 143 1.11 -1.03 1.76
N LEU A 144 0.81 0.06 1.08
CA LEU A 144 1.72 1.21 0.98
C LEU A 144 1.65 2.04 2.27
N SER A 145 2.76 2.68 2.65
CA SER A 145 2.80 3.55 3.83
C SER A 145 2.24 4.95 3.57
N GLY A 146 2.20 5.40 2.31
CA GLY A 146 1.79 6.76 1.98
C GLY A 146 2.69 7.79 2.67
N GLY A 147 2.09 8.81 3.28
CA GLY A 147 2.77 9.86 4.07
C GLY A 147 2.92 9.56 5.56
N GLN A 148 2.58 8.35 6.01
CA GLN A 148 2.70 7.96 7.42
C GLN A 148 4.17 8.00 7.87
N SER A 149 4.39 8.29 9.16
CA SER A 149 5.68 8.07 9.80
C SER A 149 6.06 6.59 9.79
N GLU A 150 7.34 6.27 10.06
CA GLU A 150 7.76 4.86 10.18
C GLU A 150 7.02 4.14 11.30
N GLU A 151 6.78 4.84 12.41
CA GLU A 151 6.08 4.31 13.57
C GLU A 151 4.56 4.16 13.33
N ASP A 152 3.90 5.18 12.78
CA ASP A 152 2.46 5.11 12.49
C ASP A 152 2.14 4.00 11.49
N ALA A 153 2.96 3.83 10.45
CA ALA A 153 2.78 2.76 9.47
C ALA A 153 2.88 1.37 10.14
N THR A 154 3.80 1.22 11.09
CA THR A 154 3.97 -0.02 11.87
C THR A 154 2.77 -0.26 12.79
N GLN A 155 2.34 0.76 13.53
CA GLN A 155 1.22 0.67 14.48
C GLN A 155 -0.11 0.41 13.78
N ASN A 156 -0.37 1.10 12.65
CA ASN A 156 -1.56 0.85 11.84
C ASN A 156 -1.57 -0.57 11.25
N LEU A 157 -0.44 -1.05 10.72
CA LEU A 157 -0.35 -2.43 10.23
C LEU A 157 -0.60 -3.46 11.35
N ASN A 158 -0.09 -3.19 12.55
CA ASN A 158 -0.31 -4.04 13.71
C ASN A 158 -1.79 -4.07 14.11
N ALA A 159 -2.43 -2.90 14.18
CA ALA A 159 -3.85 -2.78 14.49
C ALA A 159 -4.75 -3.47 13.44
N ILE A 160 -4.39 -3.38 12.15
CA ILE A 160 -5.04 -4.13 11.07
C ILE A 160 -4.99 -5.64 11.32
N ASN A 161 -3.84 -6.17 11.74
CA ASN A 161 -3.68 -7.60 12.01
C ASN A 161 -4.31 -8.05 13.34
N GLN A 162 -4.35 -7.16 14.35
CA GLN A 162 -5.02 -7.41 15.63
C GLN A 162 -6.55 -7.30 15.56
N TYR A 163 -7.10 -6.60 14.56
CA TYR A 163 -8.55 -6.46 14.39
C TYR A 163 -9.26 -7.82 14.36
N ILE A 164 -10.25 -8.01 15.23
CA ILE A 164 -10.99 -9.27 15.35
C ILE A 164 -12.05 -9.35 14.23
N GLY A 165 -11.77 -10.18 13.23
CA GLY A 165 -12.64 -10.39 12.06
C GLY A 165 -12.00 -11.29 11.01
N LYS A 166 -12.80 -11.74 10.05
CA LYS A 166 -12.34 -12.59 8.93
C LYS A 166 -11.37 -11.82 8.03
N LYS A 167 -10.16 -12.34 7.87
CA LYS A 167 -9.11 -11.79 7.00
C LYS A 167 -8.55 -12.94 6.17
N PRO A 168 -9.22 -13.33 5.06
CA PRO A 168 -8.84 -14.51 4.28
C PRO A 168 -7.59 -14.30 3.42
N TRP A 169 -6.89 -13.18 3.61
CA TRP A 169 -5.68 -12.77 2.89
C TRP A 169 -4.57 -12.51 3.89
N ALA A 170 -3.31 -12.70 3.48
CA ALA A 170 -2.19 -12.13 4.23
C ALA A 170 -2.28 -10.59 4.20
N LEU A 171 -2.14 -9.93 5.36
CA LEU A 171 -2.13 -8.47 5.47
C LEU A 171 -0.74 -8.01 5.93
N THR A 172 0.08 -7.53 5.00
CA THR A 172 1.48 -7.18 5.24
C THR A 172 1.85 -5.86 4.55
N PHE A 173 3.15 -5.55 4.42
CA PHE A 173 3.65 -4.26 3.98
C PHE A 173 4.40 -4.31 2.64
N SER A 174 4.29 -3.23 1.88
CA SER A 174 5.16 -2.88 0.76
C SER A 174 5.62 -1.43 0.94
N PHE A 175 6.48 -1.22 1.93
CA PHE A 175 6.90 0.10 2.38
C PHE A 175 8.18 0.59 1.70
N GLY A 176 8.16 1.87 1.29
CA GLY A 176 9.35 2.62 0.89
C GLY A 176 9.81 3.49 2.05
N ARG A 177 9.29 4.72 2.13
CA ARG A 177 9.65 5.70 3.17
C ARG A 177 9.57 5.15 4.60
N ALA A 178 8.49 4.45 4.96
CA ALA A 178 8.31 3.89 6.30
C ALA A 178 9.31 2.78 6.69
N LEU A 179 10.15 2.34 5.75
CA LEU A 179 11.22 1.37 5.99
C LEU A 179 12.62 1.98 5.88
N GLN A 180 12.74 3.14 5.21
CA GLN A 180 14.02 3.69 4.76
C GLN A 180 14.36 5.05 5.36
N ALA A 181 13.40 5.80 5.91
CA ALA A 181 13.61 7.20 6.29
C ALA A 181 14.73 7.37 7.32
N THR A 182 14.66 6.63 8.44
CA THR A 182 15.70 6.72 9.48
C THR A 182 17.04 6.16 9.00
N ALA A 183 17.02 5.11 8.17
CA ALA A 183 18.25 4.56 7.58
C ALA A 183 18.94 5.58 6.66
N LEU A 184 18.18 6.30 5.83
CA LEU A 184 18.71 7.29 4.89
C LEU A 184 19.30 8.51 5.63
N VAL A 185 18.59 9.01 6.66
CA VAL A 185 19.06 10.11 7.53
C VAL A 185 20.30 9.71 8.32
N THR A 186 20.45 8.43 8.66
CA THR A 186 21.63 7.90 9.35
C THR A 186 22.82 7.75 8.40
N TRP A 187 22.59 7.27 7.18
CA TRP A 187 23.65 7.05 6.20
C TRP A 187 24.31 8.35 5.74
N LYS A 188 23.49 9.36 5.37
CA LYS A 188 23.96 10.66 4.83
C LYS A 188 24.88 10.57 3.61
N GLY A 189 24.84 9.45 2.86
CA GLY A 189 25.72 9.23 1.72
C GLY A 189 27.18 8.95 2.09
N GLN A 190 27.47 8.60 3.36
CA GLN A 190 28.84 8.36 3.84
C GLN A 190 29.07 6.88 4.10
N ASP A 191 30.09 6.29 3.47
CA ASP A 191 30.41 4.85 3.57
C ASP A 191 30.68 4.41 5.02
N ALA A 192 31.30 5.29 5.83
CA ALA A 192 31.53 5.05 7.25
C ALA A 192 30.23 4.81 8.05
N ASN A 193 29.08 5.30 7.58
CA ASN A 193 27.79 5.15 8.24
C ASN A 193 26.96 3.97 7.73
N VAL A 194 27.45 3.20 6.75
CA VAL A 194 26.72 2.05 6.17
C VAL A 194 26.29 1.06 7.25
N PRO A 195 27.15 0.62 8.20
CA PRO A 195 26.73 -0.31 9.25
C PRO A 195 25.62 0.25 10.16
N ALA A 196 25.70 1.54 10.49
CA ALA A 196 24.69 2.21 11.31
C ALA A 196 23.35 2.32 10.58
N ALA A 197 23.36 2.69 9.30
CA ALA A 197 22.15 2.77 8.47
C ALA A 197 21.49 1.40 8.28
N GLN A 198 22.27 0.34 8.05
CA GLN A 198 21.78 -1.03 7.98
C GLN A 198 21.11 -1.46 9.29
N THR A 199 21.68 -1.06 10.44
CA THR A 199 21.09 -1.34 11.75
C THR A 199 19.71 -0.69 11.89
N GLU A 200 19.54 0.57 11.48
CA GLU A 200 18.25 1.25 11.52
C GLU A 200 17.22 0.62 10.57
N PHE A 201 17.64 0.23 9.37
CA PHE A 201 16.78 -0.50 8.43
C PHE A 201 16.29 -1.83 9.03
N LEU A 202 17.19 -2.61 9.65
CA LEU A 202 16.84 -3.90 10.27
C LEU A 202 15.86 -3.73 11.44
N LYS A 203 16.00 -2.67 12.24
CA LYS A 203 15.03 -2.35 13.31
C LYS A 203 13.62 -2.16 12.73
N ARG A 204 13.48 -1.38 11.64
CA ARG A 204 12.19 -1.15 10.98
C ARG A 204 11.67 -2.39 10.26
N ALA A 205 12.54 -3.18 9.63
CA ALA A 205 12.15 -4.46 9.04
C ALA A 205 11.59 -5.42 10.10
N LYS A 206 12.24 -5.53 11.27
CA LYS A 206 11.78 -6.37 12.38
C LYS A 206 10.46 -5.88 12.97
N ALA A 207 10.31 -4.57 13.18
CA ALA A 207 9.08 -3.96 13.68
C ALA A 207 7.88 -4.23 12.76
N ASN A 208 8.05 -4.00 11.46
CA ASN A 208 7.01 -4.27 10.46
C ASN A 208 6.73 -5.78 10.31
N GLY A 209 7.74 -6.64 10.45
CA GLY A 209 7.57 -8.08 10.53
C GLY A 209 6.67 -8.51 11.69
N LEU A 210 6.88 -7.96 12.90
CA LEU A 210 6.02 -8.20 14.06
C LEU A 210 4.61 -7.64 13.85
N ALA A 211 4.48 -6.46 13.25
CA ALA A 211 3.19 -5.84 12.95
C ALA A 211 2.36 -6.67 11.96
N SER A 212 3.00 -7.31 10.97
CA SER A 212 2.33 -8.19 9.99
C SER A 212 1.68 -9.43 10.60
N ILE A 213 2.04 -9.76 11.85
CA ILE A 213 1.44 -10.87 12.62
C ILE A 213 0.72 -10.39 13.89
N GLY A 214 0.48 -9.07 14.02
CA GLY A 214 -0.25 -8.48 15.15
C GLY A 214 0.49 -8.53 16.50
N LYS A 215 1.83 -8.64 16.49
CA LYS A 215 2.67 -8.80 17.68
C LYS A 215 3.64 -7.64 17.93
N TYR A 216 3.47 -6.52 17.22
CA TYR A 216 4.27 -5.33 17.51
C TYR A 216 3.83 -4.70 18.83
N SER A 217 4.79 -4.38 19.69
CA SER A 217 4.56 -3.85 21.04
C SER A 217 5.33 -2.55 21.32
N GLY A 218 5.79 -1.86 20.26
CA GLY A 218 6.53 -0.60 20.35
C GLY A 218 8.06 -0.76 20.23
N GLU A 219 8.52 -1.93 19.78
CA GLU A 219 9.95 -2.19 19.61
C GLU A 219 10.60 -1.17 18.65
N PHE A 220 11.66 -0.52 19.10
CA PHE A 220 12.41 0.47 18.31
C PHE A 220 11.62 1.73 17.92
N ALA A 221 10.50 2.02 18.59
CA ALA A 221 9.89 3.33 18.54
C ALA A 221 10.90 4.41 18.98
N SER A 222 11.03 5.49 18.20
CA SER A 222 11.91 6.61 18.49
C SER A 222 11.29 7.91 17.97
N ASP A 223 11.77 9.06 18.44
CA ASP A 223 11.24 10.36 17.97
C ASP A 223 11.43 10.53 16.47
N LYS A 224 12.58 10.10 15.92
CA LYS A 224 12.83 10.08 14.47
C LYS A 224 11.83 9.23 13.70
N ALA A 225 11.49 8.05 14.23
CA ALA A 225 10.53 7.14 13.59
C ALA A 225 9.10 7.70 13.59
N LYS A 226 8.79 8.66 14.48
CA LYS A 226 7.47 9.31 14.57
C LYS A 226 7.33 10.54 13.67
N GLU A 227 8.40 11.00 13.02
CA GLU A 227 8.34 12.14 12.12
C GLU A 227 7.47 11.83 10.89
N SER A 228 6.54 12.73 10.56
CA SER A 228 5.67 12.56 9.39
C SER A 228 6.50 12.57 8.10
N LEU A 229 6.22 11.61 7.23
CA LEU A 229 6.89 11.47 5.93
C LEU A 229 6.03 12.01 4.78
N PHE A 230 4.96 12.75 5.08
CA PHE A 230 4.02 13.27 4.10
C PHE A 230 4.68 14.34 3.22
N VAL A 231 4.39 14.27 1.92
CA VAL A 231 4.76 15.29 0.95
C VAL A 231 3.51 15.59 0.13
N ALA A 232 3.08 16.86 0.13
CA ALA A 232 1.85 17.28 -0.54
C ALA A 232 1.94 17.01 -2.05
N ALA A 233 0.86 16.48 -2.63
CA ALA A 233 0.76 16.17 -4.06
C ALA A 233 1.95 15.35 -4.62
N HIS A 234 2.51 14.44 -3.82
CA HIS A 234 3.69 13.67 -4.19
C HIS A 234 3.49 12.85 -5.49
N ALA A 235 4.06 13.36 -6.59
CA ALA A 235 4.22 12.65 -7.86
C ALA A 235 5.64 12.04 -7.90
N TYR A 236 5.74 10.77 -8.25
CA TYR A 236 7.02 10.10 -8.56
C TYR A 236 7.32 10.28 -10.04
#